data_AF-A0A534B176-F1
#
_entry.id   AF-A0A534B176-F1
#
_cell.length_a   1.000
_cell.length_b   1.000
_cell.length_c   1.000
_cell.angle_alpha   90.00
_cell.angle_beta   90.00
_cell.angle_gamma   90.00
#
_symmetry.space_group_name_H-M   'P 1'
#
loop_
_entity.id
_entity.type
_entity.pdbx_description
1 polymer ?
#
loop_
_entity_poly.entity_id
_entity_poly.type
_entity_poly.pdbx_seq_one_letter_code
_entity_poly.pdbx_strand_id
1 'polypeptide(L)'
;DGKIDHFVSLRELKRTLELHELRGGDRYYLAAFLVGAYQETLGDLHNLFGDTHVVHVRLHDEGGWWIEEIVKGDTANKVLEYMEYDVAELYPALTRDCERAIRDGRMTIAESQMLKRFYESELDGYAYLEPADA
;
A
#
# COMPACT_ATOMS: atom_id res chain seq x y z
N ASP A 1 -0.46 10.86 -15.84
CA ASP A 1 0.76 10.16 -16.29
C ASP A 1 0.88 8.71 -15.82
N GLY A 2 0.33 8.31 -14.67
CA GLY A 2 0.34 6.92 -14.20
C GLY A 2 -0.48 5.93 -15.05
N LYS A 3 0.02 5.58 -16.23
CA LYS A 3 -0.50 4.54 -17.12
C LYS A 3 0.66 3.91 -17.90
N ILE A 4 0.42 2.72 -18.43
CA ILE A 4 1.36 2.07 -19.37
C ILE A 4 0.85 2.31 -20.79
N ASP A 5 1.64 3.00 -21.61
CA ASP A 5 1.27 3.36 -22.99
C ASP A 5 1.61 2.29 -24.02
N HIS A 6 2.61 1.45 -23.73
CA HIS A 6 3.13 0.46 -24.68
C HIS A 6 3.39 -0.89 -24.00
N PHE A 7 3.04 -1.96 -24.71
CA PHE A 7 3.19 -3.34 -24.27
C PHE A 7 4.04 -4.13 -25.26
N VAL A 8 4.88 -5.03 -24.72
CA VAL A 8 5.78 -5.88 -25.51
C VAL A 8 4.97 -6.90 -26.31
N SER A 9 5.31 -7.08 -27.59
CA SER A 9 4.83 -8.18 -28.43
C SER A 9 5.95 -8.70 -29.33
N LEU A 10 5.75 -9.88 -29.92
CA LEU A 10 6.76 -10.58 -30.71
C LEU A 10 7.18 -9.84 -31.99
N ARG A 11 6.34 -8.96 -32.52
CA ARG A 11 6.55 -8.31 -33.82
C ARG A 11 6.59 -6.78 -33.74
N GLU A 12 5.78 -6.19 -32.88
CA GLU A 12 5.63 -4.75 -32.77
C GLU A 12 5.23 -4.34 -31.34
N LEU A 13 5.41 -3.06 -31.00
CA LEU A 13 4.88 -2.51 -29.76
C LEU A 13 3.37 -2.33 -29.89
N LYS A 14 2.62 -2.92 -28.96
CA LYS A 14 1.15 -2.74 -28.89
C LYS A 14 0.81 -1.57 -27.97
N ARG A 15 -0.31 -0.89 -28.25
CA ARG A 15 -0.87 0.16 -27.37
C ARG A 15 -1.85 -0.38 -26.31
N THR A 16 -2.13 -1.67 -26.34
CA THR A 16 -3.07 -2.35 -25.44
C THR A 16 -2.54 -3.72 -25.06
N LEU A 17 -2.91 -4.19 -23.87
CA LEU A 17 -2.63 -5.53 -23.39
C LEU A 17 -3.87 -6.41 -23.51
N GLU A 18 -3.74 -7.55 -24.16
CA GLU A 18 -4.78 -8.58 -24.21
C GLU A 18 -4.82 -9.31 -22.86
N LEU A 19 -5.98 -9.31 -22.20
CA LEU A 19 -6.20 -9.92 -20.89
C LEU A 19 -7.38 -10.88 -20.95
N HIS A 20 -7.45 -11.80 -19.99
CA HIS A 20 -8.62 -12.64 -19.80
C HIS A 20 -9.80 -11.79 -19.29
N GLU A 21 -11.02 -12.27 -19.50
CA GLU A 21 -12.21 -11.63 -18.93
C GLU A 21 -12.13 -11.61 -17.39
N LEU A 22 -12.38 -10.44 -16.81
CA LEU A 22 -12.42 -10.28 -15.37
C LEU A 22 -13.69 -10.91 -14.81
N ARG A 23 -13.54 -11.86 -13.90
CA ARG A 23 -14.65 -12.49 -13.19
C ARG A 23 -14.81 -11.81 -11.84
N GLY A 24 -15.98 -11.23 -11.59
CA GLY A 24 -16.26 -10.55 -10.32
C GLY A 24 -16.01 -11.48 -9.13
N GLY A 25 -15.27 -11.01 -8.13
CA GLY A 25 -14.89 -11.77 -6.93
C GLY A 25 -13.58 -12.56 -7.05
N ASP A 26 -13.06 -12.81 -8.26
CA ASP A 26 -11.79 -13.50 -8.44
C ASP A 26 -10.61 -12.52 -8.37
N ARG A 27 -9.52 -12.95 -7.72
CA ARG A 27 -8.26 -12.19 -7.69
C ARG A 27 -7.60 -12.24 -9.06
N TYR A 28 -7.26 -11.07 -9.61
CA TYR A 28 -6.60 -10.93 -10.90
C TYR A 28 -5.22 -10.29 -10.73
N TYR A 29 -4.16 -11.08 -10.86
CA TYR A 29 -2.79 -10.61 -10.69
C TYR A 29 -2.17 -10.20 -12.03
N LEU A 30 -1.47 -9.07 -12.02
CA LEU A 30 -0.62 -8.61 -13.11
C LEU A 30 0.83 -8.59 -12.62
N ALA A 31 1.76 -8.82 -13.55
CA ALA A 31 3.19 -8.78 -13.26
C ALA A 31 3.91 -7.92 -14.30
N ALA A 32 4.82 -7.08 -13.83
CA ALA A 32 5.82 -6.41 -14.64
C ALA A 32 7.16 -7.14 -14.49
N PHE A 33 7.84 -7.39 -15.61
CA PHE A 33 9.13 -8.08 -15.64
C PHE A 33 10.23 -7.12 -16.07
N LEU A 34 11.48 -7.49 -15.80
CA LEU A 34 12.67 -6.70 -16.14
C LEU A 34 12.72 -5.35 -15.41
N VAL A 35 12.17 -5.29 -14.19
CA VAL A 35 12.16 -4.09 -13.33
C VAL A 35 13.30 -4.07 -12.30
N GLY A 36 14.17 -5.08 -12.25
CA GLY A 36 15.20 -5.23 -11.21
C GLY A 36 16.41 -4.29 -11.32
N ALA A 37 16.40 -3.33 -12.25
CA ALA A 37 17.46 -2.32 -12.37
C ALA A 37 16.84 -0.92 -12.38
N TYR A 38 17.42 -0.02 -11.58
CA TYR A 38 17.04 1.39 -11.41
C TYR A 38 15.65 1.68 -10.82
N GLN A 39 14.66 0.81 -10.99
CA GLN A 39 13.28 1.11 -10.61
C GLN A 39 13.09 1.26 -9.10
N GLU A 40 13.79 0.46 -8.30
CA GLU A 40 13.69 0.51 -6.84
C GLU A 40 14.27 1.80 -6.26
N THR A 41 15.33 2.36 -6.86
CA THR A 41 16.02 3.55 -6.30
C THR A 41 15.55 4.87 -6.89
N LEU A 42 14.83 4.84 -8.01
CA LEU A 42 14.31 6.05 -8.68
C LEU A 42 12.83 6.31 -8.40
N GLY A 43 12.17 5.45 -7.63
CA GLY A 43 10.80 5.66 -7.20
C GLY A 43 10.65 6.96 -6.40
N ASP A 44 9.50 7.60 -6.54
CA ASP A 44 9.07 8.71 -5.69
C ASP A 44 7.80 8.33 -4.91
N LEU A 45 7.42 9.18 -3.95
CA LEU A 45 6.24 9.00 -3.12
C LEU A 45 5.01 9.67 -3.75
N HIS A 46 4.78 9.48 -5.06
CA HIS A 46 3.64 10.10 -5.73
C HIS A 46 2.32 9.66 -5.07
N ASN A 47 1.52 10.62 -4.60
CA ASN A 47 0.32 10.40 -3.78
C ASN A 47 0.56 9.64 -2.46
N LEU A 48 1.78 9.73 -1.91
CA LEU A 48 2.12 9.08 -0.64
C LEU A 48 2.01 7.55 -0.68
N PHE A 49 2.11 6.94 -1.88
CA PHE A 49 2.37 5.51 -1.99
C PHE A 49 3.85 5.27 -1.70
N GLY A 50 4.11 4.56 -0.61
CA GLY A 50 5.46 4.19 -0.19
C GLY A 50 6.00 2.95 -0.90
N ASP A 51 7.10 2.42 -0.35
CA ASP A 51 7.75 1.23 -0.89
C ASP A 51 6.83 0.02 -0.86
N THR A 52 6.97 -0.84 -1.86
CA THR A 52 6.20 -2.08 -1.93
C THR A 52 6.80 -3.20 -1.09
N HIS A 53 6.01 -4.20 -0.72
CA HIS A 53 6.56 -5.45 -0.18
C HIS A 53 7.54 -6.10 -1.16
N VAL A 54 8.71 -6.52 -0.65
CA VAL A 54 9.72 -7.28 -1.41
C VAL A 54 9.88 -8.66 -0.78
N VAL A 55 9.91 -9.69 -1.62
CA VAL A 55 10.08 -11.08 -1.19
C VAL A 55 11.23 -11.69 -1.97
N HIS A 56 12.24 -12.18 -1.26
CA HIS A 56 13.34 -12.94 -1.85
C HIS A 56 12.99 -14.42 -1.86
N VAL A 57 12.87 -15.00 -3.05
CA VAL A 57 12.54 -16.41 -3.26
C VAL A 57 13.77 -17.15 -3.75
N ARG A 58 14.12 -18.26 -3.10
CA ARG A 58 15.19 -19.16 -3.54
C ARG A 58 14.63 -20.47 -4.07
N LEU A 59 15.35 -21.02 -5.05
CA LEU A 59 15.08 -22.32 -5.64
C LEU A 59 16.06 -23.35 -5.07
N HIS A 60 15.57 -24.56 -4.84
CA HIS A 60 16.43 -25.69 -4.47
C HIS A 60 16.99 -26.35 -5.73
N ASP A 61 18.23 -26.84 -5.68
CA ASP A 61 18.89 -27.49 -6.82
C ASP A 61 18.14 -28.75 -7.29
N GLU A 62 17.49 -29.45 -6.36
CA GLU A 62 16.69 -30.66 -6.62
C GLU A 62 15.21 -30.37 -6.91
N GLY A 63 14.83 -29.09 -7.02
CA GLY A 63 13.46 -28.62 -7.22
C GLY A 63 12.75 -28.18 -5.94
N GLY A 64 11.76 -27.31 -6.09
CA GLY A 64 11.07 -26.63 -4.98
C GLY A 64 11.60 -25.20 -4.73
N TRP A 65 10.93 -24.46 -3.85
CA TRP A 65 11.27 -23.07 -3.53
C TRP A 65 10.96 -22.75 -2.07
N TRP A 66 11.61 -21.72 -1.52
CA TRP A 66 11.28 -21.14 -0.22
C TRP A 66 11.45 -19.61 -0.24
N ILE A 67 10.77 -18.96 0.70
CA ILE A 67 10.96 -17.53 0.98
C ILE A 67 12.18 -17.41 1.90
N GLU A 68 13.23 -16.77 1.40
CA GLU A 68 14.41 -16.46 2.19
C GLU A 68 14.17 -15.24 3.07
N GLU A 69 13.54 -14.20 2.51
CA GLU A 69 13.37 -12.92 3.19
C GLU A 69 12.08 -12.24 2.74
N ILE A 70 11.47 -11.51 3.68
CA ILE A 70 10.34 -10.61 3.43
C ILE A 70 10.71 -9.25 3.98
N VAL A 71 10.80 -8.26 3.10
CA VAL A 71 10.89 -6.85 3.47
C VAL A 71 9.49 -6.27 3.35
N LYS A 72 8.95 -5.76 4.46
CA LYS A 72 7.63 -5.13 4.45
C LYS A 72 7.75 -3.74 3.79
N GLY A 73 6.81 -3.43 2.91
CA GLY A 73 6.66 -2.09 2.37
C GLY A 73 6.13 -1.13 3.43
N ASP A 74 6.04 0.13 3.04
CA ASP A 74 5.80 1.22 3.97
C ASP A 74 4.35 1.29 4.45
N THR A 75 4.20 1.61 5.73
CA THR A 75 2.89 1.97 6.30
C THR A 75 2.57 3.45 6.05
N ALA A 76 1.32 3.85 6.24
CA ALA A 76 0.95 5.27 6.16
C ALA A 76 1.76 6.14 7.14
N ASN A 77 2.01 5.65 8.36
CA ASN A 77 2.92 6.27 9.33
C ASN A 77 4.32 6.50 8.71
N LYS A 78 4.87 5.47 8.06
CA LYS A 78 6.21 5.56 7.51
C LYS A 78 6.32 6.61 6.40
N VAL A 79 5.29 6.71 5.56
CA VAL A 79 5.23 7.74 4.52
C VAL A 79 5.07 9.14 5.10
N LEU A 80 4.28 9.30 6.18
CA LEU A 80 4.15 10.59 6.87
C LEU A 80 5.47 11.05 7.52
N GLU A 81 6.27 10.12 8.06
CA GLU A 81 7.62 10.43 8.55
C GLU A 81 8.52 10.99 7.43
N TYR A 82 8.45 10.44 6.22
CA TYR A 82 9.22 10.96 5.07
C TYR A 82 8.82 12.39 4.70
N MET A 83 7.57 12.77 4.98
CA MET A 83 7.04 14.12 4.80
C MET A 83 7.28 15.04 6.00
N GLU A 84 8.17 14.65 6.92
CA GLU A 84 8.57 15.39 8.11
C GLU A 84 7.42 15.63 9.12
N TYR A 85 6.37 14.81 9.08
CA TYR A 85 5.37 14.81 10.14
C TYR A 85 5.89 14.11 11.39
N ASP A 86 5.60 14.69 12.55
CA ASP A 86 5.78 14.03 13.83
C ASP A 86 4.61 13.06 14.08
N VAL A 87 4.78 11.83 13.62
CA VAL A 87 3.76 10.77 13.76
C VAL A 87 3.42 10.46 15.21
N ALA A 88 4.35 10.69 16.15
CA ALA A 88 4.11 10.47 17.58
C ALA A 88 3.10 11.49 18.15
N GLU A 89 2.94 12.66 17.51
CA GLU A 89 1.97 13.68 17.91
C GLU A 89 0.59 13.54 17.26
N LEU A 90 0.47 12.75 16.18
CA LEU A 90 -0.80 12.60 15.44
C LEU A 90 -1.90 11.97 16.31
N TYR A 91 -1.62 10.86 16.97
CA TYR A 91 -2.60 10.17 17.82
C TYR A 91 -2.98 10.97 19.08
N PRO A 92 -2.02 11.59 19.81
CA PRO A 92 -2.34 12.53 20.90
C PRO A 92 -3.20 13.72 20.43
N ALA A 93 -2.91 14.29 19.26
CA ALA A 93 -3.71 15.39 18.71
C ALA A 93 -5.16 14.97 18.44
N LEU A 94 -5.38 13.83 17.78
CA LEU A 94 -6.71 13.28 17.56
C LEU A 94 -7.44 13.00 18.89
N THR A 95 -6.73 12.47 19.89
CA THR A 95 -7.30 12.20 21.21
C THR A 95 -7.82 13.47 21.87
N ARG A 96 -7.03 14.56 21.84
CA ARG A 96 -7.45 15.88 22.36
C ARG A 96 -8.67 16.43 21.62
N ASP A 97 -8.76 16.21 20.31
CA ASP A 97 -9.89 16.63 19.49
C ASP A 97 -11.17 15.85 19.81
N CYS A 98 -11.06 14.54 20.01
CA CYS A 98 -12.16 13.69 20.47
C CYS A 98 -12.66 14.12 21.86
N GLU A 99 -11.77 14.38 22.81
CA GLU A 99 -12.14 14.83 24.17
C GLU A 99 -12.91 16.15 24.14
N ARG A 100 -12.48 17.09 23.29
CA ARG A 100 -13.18 18.35 23.07
C ARG A 100 -14.57 18.12 22.47
N ALA A 101 -14.70 17.26 21.46
CA ALA A 101 -15.98 16.94 20.84
C ALA A 101 -16.97 16.28 21.83
N ILE A 102 -16.48 15.43 22.74
CA ILE A 102 -17.29 14.83 23.81
C ILE A 102 -17.79 15.91 24.78
N ARG A 103 -16.91 16.83 25.20
CA ARG A 103 -17.28 17.94 26.10
C ARG A 103 -18.34 18.85 25.49
N ASP A 104 -18.24 19.08 24.18
CA ASP A 104 -19.19 19.90 23.43
C ASP A 104 -20.50 19.17 23.09
N GLY A 105 -20.64 17.89 23.46
CA GLY A 105 -21.84 17.08 23.15
C GLY A 105 -21.98 16.71 21.67
N ARG A 106 -20.90 16.80 20.87
CA ARG A 106 -20.89 16.50 19.43
C ARG A 106 -20.44 15.06 19.10
N MET A 107 -19.98 14.32 20.09
CA MET A 107 -19.45 12.96 19.96
C MET A 107 -19.69 12.18 21.25
N THR A 108 -20.04 10.91 21.14
CA THR A 108 -20.12 9.98 22.27
C THR A 108 -18.78 9.33 22.57
N ILE A 109 -18.62 8.79 23.78
CA ILE A 109 -17.42 8.03 24.15
C ILE A 109 -17.22 6.83 23.22
N ALA A 110 -18.30 6.15 22.83
CA ALA A 110 -18.24 4.98 21.94
C ALA A 110 -17.72 5.35 20.55
N GLU A 111 -18.24 6.43 19.95
CA GLU A 111 -17.76 6.96 18.67
C GLU A 111 -16.29 7.36 18.75
N SER A 112 -15.87 8.02 19.83
CA SER A 112 -14.46 8.38 20.05
C SER A 112 -13.55 7.15 20.07
N GLN A 113 -13.94 6.07 20.75
CA GLN A 113 -13.15 4.85 20.79
C GLN A 113 -13.09 4.13 19.45
N MET A 114 -14.19 4.17 18.68
CA MET A 114 -14.22 3.63 17.32
C MET A 114 -13.29 4.42 16.39
N LEU A 115 -13.39 5.76 16.41
CA LEU A 115 -12.57 6.63 15.57
C LEU A 115 -11.08 6.50 15.88
N LYS A 116 -10.69 6.47 17.16
CA LYS A 116 -9.28 6.32 17.56
C LYS A 116 -8.69 4.99 17.09
N ARG A 117 -9.43 3.89 17.26
CA ARG A 117 -8.98 2.57 16.79
C ARG A 117 -8.86 2.52 15.27
N PHE A 118 -9.83 3.08 14.56
CA PHE A 118 -9.78 3.18 13.11
C PHE A 118 -8.57 4.00 12.66
N TYR A 119 -8.36 5.18 13.25
CA TYR A 119 -7.22 6.03 12.90
C TYR A 119 -5.86 5.35 13.14
N GLU A 120 -5.71 4.67 14.28
CA GLU A 120 -4.50 3.90 14.59
C GLU A 120 -4.29 2.75 13.59
N SER A 121 -5.34 2.00 13.25
CA SER A 121 -5.23 0.91 12.28
C SER A 121 -4.90 1.39 10.87
N GLU A 122 -5.45 2.52 10.43
CA GLU A 122 -5.13 3.10 9.12
C GLU A 122 -3.69 3.61 9.06
N LEU A 123 -3.20 4.24 10.13
CA LEU A 123 -1.82 4.73 10.18
C LEU A 123 -0.78 3.60 10.20
N ASP A 124 -1.09 2.49 10.87
CA ASP A 124 -0.25 1.29 10.88
C ASP A 124 -0.47 0.39 9.65
N GLY A 125 -1.49 0.71 8.85
CA GLY A 125 -1.84 0.03 7.61
C GLY A 125 -0.83 0.29 6.49
N TYR A 126 -0.78 -0.65 5.54
CA TYR A 126 0.06 -0.53 4.35
C TYR A 126 -0.40 0.65 3.49
N ALA A 127 0.54 1.41 2.91
CA ALA A 127 0.20 2.63 2.17
C ALA A 127 -0.61 2.40 0.88
N TYR A 128 -0.80 1.14 0.46
CA TYR A 128 -1.59 0.78 -0.72
C TYR A 128 -3.02 0.38 -0.33
N LEU A 129 -3.89 0.39 -1.34
CA LEU A 129 -5.30 0.09 -1.19
C LEU A 129 -5.55 -1.39 -0.84
N GLU A 130 -6.53 -1.61 0.02
CA GLU A 130 -7.09 -2.93 0.26
C GLU A 130 -8.12 -3.27 -0.84
N PRO A 131 -8.26 -4.55 -1.23
CA PRO A 131 -9.38 -4.96 -2.07
C PRO A 131 -10.68 -4.58 -1.37
N ALA A 132 -11.61 -3.96 -2.10
CA ALA A 132 -12.95 -3.76 -1.57
C ALA A 132 -13.52 -5.14 -1.19
N ASP A 133 -13.93 -5.29 0.08
CA ASP A 133 -14.67 -6.47 0.53
C ASP A 133 -15.83 -6.72 -0.44
N ALA A 134 -15.86 -7.92 -1.03
CA ALA A 134 -16.91 -8.36 -1.95
C ALA A 134 -18.16 -8.81 -1.20
#